data_AF-A0A2P5C9C1-F1
#
_entry.id   AF-A0A2P5C9C1-F1
#
_cell.length_a   1.000
_cell.length_b   1.000
_cell.length_c   1.000
_cell.angle_alpha   90.00
_cell.angle_beta   90.00
_cell.angle_gamma   90.00
#
_symmetry.space_group_name_H-M   'P 1'
#
loop_
_entity.id
_entity.type
_entity.pdbx_description
1 polymer ?
#
loop_
_entity_poly.entity_id
_entity_poly.type
_entity_poly.pdbx_seq_one_letter_code
_entity_poly.pdbx_strand_id
1 'polypeptide(L)'
;MANLEAKFMNVYSVLKSESFKTRLLNSQTIPVNRWSEYMTDYNVPRGKHNRGVSFIESYKLLKEGKELSEEEIFLASAIDWCIEYLQGYLLVLDDIEDNGLVRRGHPCWYKLPQFCP
;
A
#
# COMPACT_ATOMS: atom_id res chain seq x y z
N MET A 1 -18.98 -3.15 -6.68
CA MET A 1 -17.54 -3.39 -6.94
C MET A 1 -16.79 -2.09 -7.22
N ALA A 2 -17.09 -1.33 -8.29
CA ALA A 2 -16.37 -0.07 -8.61
C ALA A 2 -16.31 0.99 -7.47
N ASN A 3 -17.36 1.08 -6.64
CA ASN A 3 -17.40 2.01 -5.49
C ASN A 3 -16.45 1.57 -4.35
N LEU A 4 -16.25 0.26 -4.15
CA LEU A 4 -15.41 -0.25 -3.07
C LEU A 4 -13.92 -0.07 -3.38
N GLU A 5 -13.52 -0.30 -4.63
CA GLU A 5 -12.14 -0.10 -5.08
C GLU A 5 -11.71 1.37 -4.96
N ALA A 6 -12.58 2.31 -5.36
CA ALA A 6 -12.32 3.74 -5.18
C ALA A 6 -12.19 4.13 -3.70
N LYS A 7 -13.07 3.61 -2.83
CA LYS A 7 -12.98 3.81 -1.38
C LYS A 7 -11.69 3.23 -0.82
N PHE A 8 -11.32 2.02 -1.24
CA PHE A 8 -10.09 1.35 -0.85
C PHE A 8 -8.86 2.18 -1.24
N MET A 9 -8.77 2.64 -2.49
CA MET A 9 -7.68 3.52 -2.95
C MET A 9 -7.66 4.89 -2.24
N ASN A 10 -8.81 5.39 -1.82
CA ASN A 10 -8.86 6.61 -1.00
C ASN A 10 -8.21 6.37 0.38
N VAL A 11 -8.44 5.21 1.01
CA VAL A 11 -7.79 4.86 2.29
C VAL A 11 -6.28 4.82 2.15
N TYR A 12 -5.73 4.32 1.04
CA TYR A 12 -4.29 4.42 0.77
C TYR A 12 -3.78 5.85 0.82
N SER A 13 -4.49 6.77 0.16
CA SER A 13 -4.12 8.18 0.12
C SER A 13 -4.13 8.80 1.52
N VAL A 14 -5.13 8.45 2.35
CA VAL A 14 -5.21 8.87 3.75
C VAL A 14 -4.01 8.34 4.53
N LEU A 15 -3.79 7.02 4.53
CA LEU A 15 -2.70 6.37 5.26
C LEU A 15 -1.32 6.87 4.84
N LYS A 16 -1.08 7.05 3.53
CA LYS A 16 0.16 7.63 3.01
C LYS A 16 0.35 9.04 3.56
N SER A 17 -0.68 9.87 3.47
CA SER A 17 -0.60 11.25 3.95
C SER A 17 -0.34 11.31 5.46
N GLU A 18 -0.94 10.44 6.26
CA GLU A 18 -0.77 10.43 7.72
C GLU A 18 0.58 9.86 8.14
N SER A 19 1.01 8.76 7.50
CA SER A 19 2.27 8.06 7.81
C SER A 19 3.49 8.95 7.56
N PHE A 20 3.44 9.80 6.53
CA PHE A 20 4.53 10.69 6.17
C PHE A 20 4.33 12.14 6.68
N LYS A 21 3.22 12.45 7.37
CA LYS A 21 2.95 13.79 7.94
C LYS A 21 3.62 14.09 9.29
N THR A 22 4.10 13.10 10.04
CA THR A 22 4.56 13.36 11.43
C THR A 22 5.74 12.44 11.79
N ARG A 23 7.00 12.92 11.90
CA ARG A 23 7.58 13.39 13.19
C ARG A 23 8.90 14.17 13.06
N LEU A 24 9.33 14.56 11.87
CA LEU A 24 10.63 15.22 11.67
C LEU A 24 10.45 16.37 10.67
N LEU A 25 9.98 17.54 11.12
CA LEU A 25 9.88 18.73 10.27
C LEU A 25 11.17 19.54 10.42
N ASN A 26 12.22 19.15 9.70
CA ASN A 26 13.35 20.03 9.41
C ASN A 26 13.71 19.93 7.93
N SER A 27 14.50 20.86 7.39
CA SER A 27 14.87 20.90 5.97
C SER A 27 15.59 19.63 5.48
N GLN A 28 16.06 18.77 6.38
CA GLN A 28 16.81 17.54 6.06
C GLN A 28 15.89 16.33 5.81
N THR A 29 14.62 16.39 6.18
CA THR A 29 13.69 15.24 6.12
C THR A 29 12.75 15.27 4.92
N ILE A 30 12.61 16.41 4.26
CA ILE A 30 11.81 16.55 3.03
C ILE A 30 12.26 15.55 1.94
N PRO A 31 13.57 15.37 1.67
CA PRO A 31 14.02 14.37 0.69
C PRO A 31 13.65 12.94 1.12
N VAL A 32 13.72 12.63 2.41
CA VAL A 32 13.37 11.30 2.96
C VAL A 32 11.89 11.01 2.76
N ASN A 33 11.01 11.98 3.03
CA ASN A 33 9.57 11.82 2.84
C ASN A 33 9.23 11.63 1.37
N ARG A 34 9.79 12.45 0.46
CA ARG A 34 9.59 12.30 -0.99
C ARG A 34 10.06 10.95 -1.50
N TRP A 35 11.25 10.52 -1.08
CA TRP A 35 11.78 9.21 -1.40
C TRP A 35 10.86 8.09 -0.91
N SER A 36 10.39 8.18 0.33
CA SER A 36 9.51 7.19 0.93
C SER A 36 8.16 7.10 0.22
N GLU A 37 7.57 8.25 -0.13
CA GLU A 37 6.35 8.31 -0.93
C GLU A 37 6.54 7.68 -2.31
N TYR A 38 7.63 8.04 -3.00
CA TYR A 38 7.94 7.50 -4.33
C TYR A 38 8.15 5.98 -4.29
N MET A 39 8.96 5.49 -3.34
CA MET A 39 9.20 4.06 -3.14
C MET A 39 7.90 3.31 -2.85
N THR A 40 7.05 3.89 -2.00
CA THR A 40 5.76 3.27 -1.64
C THR A 40 4.83 3.21 -2.84
N ASP A 41 4.63 4.31 -3.56
CA ASP A 41 3.77 4.39 -4.75
C ASP A 41 4.27 3.49 -5.90
N TYR A 42 5.58 3.21 -5.95
CA TYR A 42 6.15 2.28 -6.90
C TYR A 42 5.84 0.82 -6.54
N ASN A 43 6.01 0.45 -5.28
CA ASN A 43 5.97 -0.97 -4.88
C ASN A 43 4.59 -1.47 -4.43
N VAL A 44 3.76 -0.63 -3.82
CA VAL A 44 2.58 -1.08 -3.05
C VAL A 44 1.27 -1.12 -3.87
N PRO A 45 0.77 -0.02 -4.47
CA PRO A 45 -0.58 0.03 -5.05
C PRO A 45 -0.72 -0.59 -6.45
N ARG A 46 0.34 -1.20 -7.01
CA ARG A 46 0.35 -1.71 -8.40
C ARG A 46 -0.09 -3.19 -8.51
N GLY A 47 -0.67 -3.73 -7.46
CA GLY A 47 -1.12 -5.12 -7.39
C GLY A 47 -2.54 -5.32 -7.92
N LYS A 48 -3.00 -6.58 -7.87
CA LYS A 48 -4.43 -6.90 -8.08
C LYS A 48 -5.30 -6.59 -6.85
N HIS A 49 -4.68 -6.24 -5.72
CA HIS A 49 -5.33 -6.01 -4.42
C HIS A 49 -6.20 -7.17 -3.92
N ASN A 50 -6.01 -8.38 -4.47
CA ASN A 50 -6.80 -9.56 -4.12
C ASN A 50 -6.68 -9.91 -2.62
N ARG A 51 -5.54 -9.62 -1.99
CA ARG A 51 -5.34 -9.90 -0.56
C ARG A 51 -6.15 -8.92 0.28
N GLY A 52 -6.07 -7.62 -0.02
CA GLY A 52 -6.86 -6.60 0.65
C GLY A 52 -8.37 -6.80 0.47
N VAL A 53 -8.87 -6.97 -0.75
CA VAL A 53 -10.32 -7.16 -0.97
C VAL A 53 -10.87 -8.41 -0.26
N SER A 54 -10.07 -9.46 -0.10
CA SER A 54 -10.50 -10.69 0.57
C SER A 54 -10.80 -10.50 2.06
N PHE A 55 -10.15 -9.57 2.75
CA PHE A 55 -10.39 -9.35 4.18
C PHE A 55 -11.71 -8.61 4.41
N ILE A 56 -12.04 -7.59 3.61
CA ILE A 56 -13.33 -6.89 3.69
C ILE A 56 -14.49 -7.90 3.50
N GLU A 57 -14.37 -8.77 2.50
CA GLU A 57 -15.35 -9.83 2.26
C GLU A 57 -15.40 -10.83 3.44
N SER A 58 -14.25 -11.22 3.98
CA SER A 58 -14.17 -12.10 5.16
C SER A 58 -14.81 -11.46 6.39
N TYR A 59 -14.60 -10.17 6.60
CA TYR A 59 -15.18 -9.43 7.71
C TYR A 59 -16.70 -9.33 7.58
N LYS A 60 -17.22 -9.09 6.37
CA LYS A 60 -18.66 -9.14 6.09
C LYS A 60 -19.25 -10.52 6.38
N LEU A 61 -18.56 -11.60 6.00
CA LEU A 61 -18.97 -12.97 6.32
C LEU A 61 -19.01 -13.23 7.84
N LEU A 62 -17.99 -12.79 8.58
CA LEU A 62 -17.93 -12.92 10.04
C LEU A 62 -19.03 -12.11 10.75
N LYS A 63 -19.50 -11.02 10.14
CA LYS A 63 -20.64 -10.23 10.62
C LYS A 63 -22.00 -10.83 10.23
N GLU A 64 -22.05 -12.13 9.93
CA GLU A 64 -23.26 -12.85 9.50
C GLU A 64 -23.88 -12.25 8.22
N GLY A 65 -23.05 -11.65 7.36
CA GLY A 65 -23.51 -11.02 6.11
C GLY A 65 -24.18 -9.65 6.31
N LYS A 66 -24.21 -9.10 7.52
CA LYS A 66 -24.72 -7.74 7.78
C LYS A 66 -23.88 -6.71 7.03
N GLU A 67 -24.52 -5.65 6.56
CA GLU A 67 -23.81 -4.55 5.91
C GLU A 67 -22.82 -3.90 6.88
N LEU A 68 -21.68 -3.51 6.31
CA LEU A 68 -20.63 -2.79 7.04
C LEU A 68 -20.95 -1.29 7.04
N SER A 69 -20.75 -0.65 8.19
CA SER A 69 -20.78 0.81 8.30
C SER A 69 -19.62 1.43 7.52
N GLU A 70 -19.67 2.74 7.26
CA GLU A 70 -18.58 3.43 6.58
C GLU A 70 -17.27 3.39 7.39
N GLU A 71 -17.38 3.47 8.72
CA GLU A 71 -16.24 3.33 9.64
C GLU A 71 -15.63 1.92 9.59
N GLU A 72 -16.47 0.89 9.59
CA GLU A 72 -16.05 -0.50 9.47
C GLU A 72 -15.34 -0.77 8.13
N ILE A 73 -15.87 -0.23 7.03
CA ILE A 73 -15.22 -0.32 5.72
C ILE A 73 -13.87 0.38 5.73
N PHE A 74 -13.78 1.56 6.35
CA PHE A 74 -12.52 2.31 6.46
C PHE A 74 -11.48 1.53 7.26
N LEU A 75 -11.83 1.04 8.46
CA LEU A 75 -10.93 0.31 9.33
C LEU A 75 -10.47 -1.02 8.70
N ALA A 76 -11.40 -1.76 8.08
CA ALA A 76 -11.06 -2.98 7.35
C ALA A 76 -10.08 -2.67 6.19
N SER A 77 -10.40 -1.65 5.39
CA SER A 77 -9.52 -1.19 4.31
C SER A 77 -8.14 -0.74 4.82
N ALA A 78 -8.06 -0.16 6.02
CA ALA A 78 -6.80 0.27 6.60
C ALA A 78 -5.91 -0.92 6.99
N ILE A 79 -6.50 -1.95 7.62
CA ILE A 79 -5.82 -3.22 7.92
C ILE A 79 -5.33 -3.87 6.61
N ASP A 80 -6.15 -3.83 5.57
CA ASP A 80 -5.80 -4.38 4.27
C ASP A 80 -4.64 -3.68 3.59
N TRP A 81 -4.59 -2.37 3.67
CA TRP A 81 -3.40 -1.64 3.21
C TRP A 81 -2.17 -2.04 4.00
N CYS A 82 -2.24 -2.23 5.32
CA CYS A 82 -1.11 -2.73 6.11
C CYS A 82 -0.61 -4.09 5.60
N ILE A 83 -1.51 -4.98 5.16
CA ILE A 83 -1.14 -6.27 4.55
C ILE A 83 -0.48 -6.05 3.18
N GLU A 84 -0.98 -5.14 2.35
CA GLU A 84 -0.36 -4.80 1.06
C GLU A 84 1.02 -4.13 1.24
N TYR A 85 1.21 -3.30 2.28
CA TYR A 85 2.52 -2.76 2.68
C TYR A 85 3.50 -3.88 3.04
N LEU A 86 3.07 -4.81 3.90
CA LEU A 86 3.88 -5.97 4.28
C LEU A 86 4.23 -6.82 3.07
N GLN A 87 3.27 -7.06 2.17
CA GLN A 87 3.52 -7.78 0.93
C GLN A 87 4.53 -7.04 0.05
N GLY A 88 4.38 -5.73 -0.12
CA GLY A 88 5.31 -4.91 -0.91
C GLY A 88 6.74 -5.02 -0.39
N TYR A 89 6.92 -4.95 0.93
CA TYR A 89 8.21 -5.17 1.59
C TYR A 89 8.79 -6.55 1.27
N LEU A 90 8.02 -7.62 1.46
CA LEU A 90 8.48 -8.99 1.20
C LEU A 90 8.84 -9.19 -0.27
N LEU A 91 8.09 -8.61 -1.21
CA LEU A 91 8.37 -8.71 -2.64
C LEU A 91 9.65 -7.97 -3.05
N VAL A 92 9.94 -6.82 -2.43
CA VAL A 92 11.20 -6.11 -2.69
C VAL A 92 12.40 -6.93 -2.22
N LEU A 93 12.29 -7.61 -1.07
CA LEU A 93 13.34 -8.51 -0.58
C LEU A 93 13.49 -9.74 -1.49
N ASP A 94 12.39 -10.39 -1.84
CA ASP A 94 12.33 -11.52 -2.78
C ASP A 94 13.00 -11.16 -4.12
N ASP A 95 12.68 -10.00 -4.69
CA ASP A 95 13.31 -9.51 -5.92
C ASP A 95 14.83 -9.34 -5.78
N ILE A 96 15.35 -9.01 -4.60
CA ILE A 96 16.79 -8.87 -4.36
C ILE A 96 17.44 -10.25 -4.21
N GLU A 97 16.86 -11.13 -3.40
CA GLU A 97 17.38 -12.47 -3.11
C GLU A 97 17.41 -13.34 -4.38
N ASP A 98 16.37 -13.27 -5.21
CA ASP A 98 16.22 -14.07 -6.43
C ASP A 98 16.81 -13.41 -7.68
N ASN A 99 17.44 -12.24 -7.54
CA ASN A 99 17.91 -11.42 -8.66
C ASN A 99 16.82 -11.09 -9.70
N GLY A 100 15.63 -10.75 -9.23
CA GLY A 100 14.48 -10.37 -10.04
C GLY A 100 14.76 -9.19 -10.99
N LEU A 101 14.19 -9.27 -12.20
CA LEU A 101 14.32 -8.21 -13.20
C LEU A 101 13.07 -7.34 -13.31
N VAL A 102 11.87 -7.95 -13.22
CA VAL A 102 10.58 -7.30 -13.44
C VAL A 102 9.56 -7.76 -12.41
N ARG A 103 8.86 -6.81 -11.81
CA ARG A 103 7.74 -7.02 -10.88
C ARG A 103 6.56 -6.13 -11.28
N ARG A 104 5.36 -6.70 -11.34
CA ARG A 104 4.11 -5.97 -11.69
C ARG A 104 4.24 -5.15 -12.99
N GLY A 105 4.96 -5.68 -13.98
CA GLY A 105 5.15 -5.05 -15.29
C GLY A 105 6.23 -3.95 -15.35
N HIS A 106 6.95 -3.69 -14.26
CA HIS A 106 8.01 -2.69 -14.19
C HIS A 106 9.32 -3.30 -13.68
N PRO A 107 10.49 -2.67 -13.92
CA PRO A 107 11.74 -3.13 -13.33
C PRO A 107 11.64 -3.28 -11.80
N CYS A 108 12.24 -4.32 -11.22
CA CYS A 108 12.28 -4.47 -9.77
C CYS A 108 12.93 -3.23 -9.14
N TRP A 109 12.42 -2.80 -7.98
CA TRP A 109 12.80 -1.52 -7.36
C TRP A 109 14.31 -1.32 -7.25
N TYR A 110 15.04 -2.36 -6.82
CA TYR A 110 16.50 -2.32 -6.64
C TYR A 110 17.31 -2.21 -7.95
N LYS A 111 16.67 -2.39 -9.12
CA LYS A 111 17.27 -2.22 -10.45
C LYS A 111 17.02 -0.83 -11.03
N LEU A 112 16.19 0.01 -10.40
CA LEU A 112 15.97 1.36 -10.89
C LEU A 112 17.27 2.17 -10.83
N PRO A 113 17.52 3.06 -11.81
CA PRO A 113 18.62 4.00 -11.69
C PRO A 113 18.42 4.83 -10.42
N GLN A 114 19.53 5.14 -9.75
CA GLN A 114 19.60 5.84 -8.47
C GLN A 114 19.10 7.30 -8.64
N PHE A 115 17.81 7.51 -8.85
CA PHE A 115 17.21 8.83 -8.96
C PHE A 115 16.34 9.06 -7.75
N CYS A 116 16.86 9.86 -6.81
CA CYS A 116 16.07 10.45 -5.74
C CYS A 116 15.35 11.68 -6.32
N PRO A 117 14.00 11.70 -6.45
CA PRO A 117 13.24 12.86 -6.91
C PRO A 117 13.16 14.01 -5.88
#